data_AF-A0A101JN74-F1
#
_entry.id   AF-A0A101JN74-F1
#
_cell.length_a   1.000
_cell.length_b   1.000
_cell.length_c   1.000
_cell.angle_alpha   90.00
_cell.angle_beta   90.00
_cell.angle_gamma   90.00
#
_symmetry.space_group_name_H-M   'P 1'
#
loop_
_entity.id
_entity.type
_entity.pdbx_description
1 polymer ?
#
loop_
_entity_poly.entity_id
_entity_poly.type
_entity_poly.pdbx_seq_one_letter_code
_entity_poly.pdbx_strand_id
1 'polypeptide(L)'
;MTISSKLDLLREVEAEHRFGVIIEPPTGVDPFPEAPPGALEAYQLFSRLEGSHLSFRQPAELLSREAWLTRDTNPHCPLGSPVSIGTELVQGPAQIYLDPFDGRVYYIESDYYVLLYKGSFGDSQLEDGLYVEYAPDLVTFVDEFVLGPRYPELIGAGSMTWLDKKGRYRDSWLRLLGAAGLLGAPPTFTEPAERLLLPGPTAYRRHLTTPD
;
A
#
# COMPACT_ATOMS: atom_id res chain seq x y z
N MET A 1 -14.80 -10.57 -8.01
CA MET A 1 -15.42 -10.47 -6.67
C MET A 1 -15.20 -9.07 -6.17
N THR A 2 -16.18 -8.45 -5.48
CA THR A 2 -16.01 -7.08 -4.94
C THR A 2 -15.11 -7.10 -3.70
N ILE A 3 -14.56 -5.94 -3.31
CA ILE A 3 -13.77 -5.79 -2.08
C ILE A 3 -14.58 -6.21 -0.86
N SER A 4 -15.85 -5.79 -0.76
CA SER A 4 -16.72 -6.20 0.36
C SER A 4 -16.84 -7.71 0.46
N SER A 5 -17.12 -8.40 -0.66
CA SER A 5 -17.25 -9.86 -0.66
C SER A 5 -15.92 -10.57 -0.34
N LYS A 6 -14.77 -10.00 -0.75
CA LYS A 6 -13.44 -10.47 -0.33
C LYS A 6 -13.28 -10.35 1.18
N LEU A 7 -13.61 -9.21 1.77
CA LEU A 7 -13.50 -8.99 3.21
C LEU A 7 -14.41 -9.93 4.01
N ASP A 8 -15.64 -10.15 3.55
CA ASP A 8 -16.58 -11.06 4.22
C ASP A 8 -16.06 -12.51 4.18
N LEU A 9 -15.62 -12.98 3.02
CA LEU A 9 -14.99 -14.30 2.89
C LEU A 9 -13.75 -14.43 3.80
N LEU A 10 -12.88 -13.43 3.82
CA LEU A 10 -11.67 -13.46 4.63
C LEU A 10 -11.97 -13.48 6.13
N ARG A 11 -13.03 -12.79 6.58
CA ARG A 11 -13.49 -12.87 7.98
C ARG A 11 -13.98 -14.28 8.33
N GLU A 12 -14.72 -14.91 7.43
CA GLU A 12 -15.20 -16.30 7.62
C GLU A 12 -14.02 -17.29 7.70
N VAL A 13 -13.09 -17.21 6.75
CA VAL A 13 -11.90 -18.08 6.71
C VAL A 13 -11.00 -17.84 7.93
N GLU A 14 -10.83 -16.60 8.39
CA GLU A 14 -10.07 -16.32 9.61
C GLU A 14 -10.77 -16.87 10.86
N ALA A 15 -12.11 -16.79 10.94
CA ALA A 15 -12.86 -17.37 12.06
C ALA A 15 -12.71 -18.91 12.13
N GLU A 16 -12.63 -19.57 10.97
CA GLU A 16 -12.41 -21.02 10.85
C GLU A 16 -10.97 -21.42 11.21
N HIS A 17 -9.97 -20.76 10.59
CA HIS A 17 -8.58 -21.22 10.63
C HIS A 17 -7.72 -20.53 11.68
N ARG A 18 -8.11 -19.33 12.14
CA ARG A 18 -7.39 -18.51 13.13
C ARG A 18 -5.92 -18.31 12.77
N PHE A 19 -5.66 -17.81 11.56
CA PHE A 19 -4.29 -17.53 11.13
C PHE A 19 -3.65 -16.35 11.90
N GLY A 20 -4.43 -15.63 12.71
CA GLY A 20 -3.98 -14.50 13.51
C GLY A 20 -4.04 -13.19 12.75
N VAL A 21 -4.93 -13.10 11.77
CA VAL A 21 -5.14 -11.92 10.94
C VAL A 21 -6.20 -11.01 11.56
N ILE A 22 -5.99 -9.69 11.53
CA ILE A 22 -6.94 -8.69 12.03
C ILE A 22 -7.65 -8.05 10.84
N ILE A 23 -8.98 -8.10 10.85
CA ILE A 23 -9.86 -7.43 9.87
C ILE A 23 -10.91 -6.65 10.65
N GLU A 24 -10.63 -5.38 10.93
CA GLU A 24 -11.56 -4.52 11.69
C GLU A 24 -12.59 -3.87 10.74
N PRO A 25 -13.87 -3.78 11.15
CA PRO A 25 -14.89 -3.07 10.38
C PRO A 25 -14.54 -1.59 10.23
N PRO A 26 -15.13 -0.86 9.28
CA PRO A 26 -14.88 0.56 9.10
C PRO A 26 -15.24 1.34 10.37
N THR A 27 -14.42 2.34 10.70
CA THR A 27 -14.77 3.36 11.69
C THR A 27 -15.54 4.41 10.90
N GLY A 28 -16.83 4.62 11.19
CA GLY A 28 -17.70 5.45 10.35
C GLY A 28 -17.06 6.79 9.99
N VAL A 29 -16.87 7.03 8.68
CA VAL A 29 -16.35 8.28 8.15
C VAL A 29 -17.34 8.86 7.17
N ASP A 30 -17.75 10.10 7.44
CA ASP A 30 -18.57 10.87 6.51
C ASP A 30 -17.74 11.25 5.28
N PRO A 31 -18.27 11.05 4.06
CA PRO A 31 -17.57 11.43 2.85
C PRO A 31 -17.36 12.94 2.77
N PHE A 32 -16.16 13.38 2.36
CA PHE A 32 -15.84 14.78 2.11
C PHE A 32 -15.04 14.96 0.80
N PRO A 33 -15.30 16.04 0.05
CA PRO A 33 -14.82 16.18 -1.33
C PRO A 33 -13.31 16.43 -1.45
N GLU A 34 -12.64 16.88 -0.39
CA GLU A 34 -11.21 17.17 -0.40
C GLU A 34 -10.32 15.92 -0.18
N ALA A 35 -10.90 14.78 0.17
CA ALA A 35 -10.14 13.55 0.36
C ALA A 35 -9.51 13.09 -0.95
N PRO A 36 -8.39 12.34 -0.89
CA PRO A 36 -7.78 11.78 -2.08
C PRO A 36 -8.78 10.87 -2.81
N PRO A 37 -8.80 10.87 -4.16
CA PRO A 37 -9.70 10.02 -4.95
C PRO A 37 -9.65 8.55 -4.51
N GLY A 38 -10.82 7.93 -4.34
CA GLY A 38 -10.95 6.52 -3.94
C GLY A 38 -10.57 6.21 -2.48
N ALA A 39 -9.98 7.15 -1.72
CA ALA A 39 -9.50 6.87 -0.38
C ALA A 39 -10.64 6.59 0.62
N LEU A 40 -11.67 7.43 0.62
CA LEU A 40 -12.82 7.24 1.50
C LEU A 40 -13.64 5.99 1.12
N GLU A 41 -13.75 5.69 -0.18
CA GLU A 41 -14.43 4.49 -0.66
C GLU A 41 -13.77 3.21 -0.10
N ALA A 42 -12.45 3.13 -0.12
CA ALA A 42 -11.72 1.99 0.43
C ALA A 42 -11.90 1.88 1.97
N TYR A 43 -11.73 2.98 2.70
CA TYR A 43 -11.83 2.96 4.17
C TYR A 43 -13.26 2.90 4.72
N GLN A 44 -14.27 3.06 3.88
CA GLN A 44 -15.66 2.72 4.23
C GLN A 44 -15.87 1.19 4.34
N LEU A 45 -14.90 0.36 3.97
CA LEU A 45 -15.01 -1.10 4.00
C LEU A 45 -14.27 -1.75 5.18
N PHE A 46 -13.26 -1.07 5.73
CA PHE A 46 -12.44 -1.55 6.86
C PHE A 46 -11.73 -0.37 7.54
N SER A 47 -11.41 -0.51 8.83
CA SER A 47 -10.54 0.44 9.54
C SER A 47 -9.11 -0.08 9.71
N ARG A 48 -8.93 -1.41 9.69
CA ARG A 48 -7.63 -2.06 9.81
C ARG A 48 -7.59 -3.43 9.15
N LEU A 49 -6.49 -3.69 8.45
CA LEU A 49 -6.10 -4.97 7.89
C LEU A 49 -4.67 -5.25 8.35
N GLU A 50 -4.45 -6.27 9.16
CA GLU A 50 -3.12 -6.55 9.70
C GLU A 50 -2.81 -8.05 9.69
N GLY A 51 -1.66 -8.38 9.11
CA GLY A 51 -1.04 -9.71 9.16
C GLY A 51 0.32 -9.65 9.84
N SER A 52 1.12 -10.69 9.64
CA SER A 52 2.45 -10.78 10.25
C SER A 52 3.51 -9.86 9.62
N HIS A 53 3.35 -9.46 8.35
CA HIS A 53 4.33 -8.61 7.64
C HIS A 53 3.84 -7.19 7.41
N LEU A 54 2.53 -6.98 7.23
CA LEU A 54 1.97 -5.67 6.88
C LEU A 54 0.80 -5.32 7.79
N SER A 55 0.71 -4.04 8.12
CA SER A 55 -0.44 -3.42 8.79
C SER A 55 -0.92 -2.25 7.94
N PHE A 56 -2.19 -2.28 7.54
CA PHE A 56 -2.91 -1.18 6.91
C PHE A 56 -3.94 -0.66 7.90
N ARG A 57 -3.93 0.64 8.13
CA ARG A 57 -4.87 1.30 9.04
C ARG A 57 -5.42 2.52 8.36
N GLN A 58 -6.66 2.87 8.70
CA GLN A 58 -7.21 4.15 8.33
C GLN A 58 -6.36 5.26 8.97
N PRO A 59 -5.78 6.17 8.17
CA PRO A 59 -5.02 7.29 8.68
C PRO A 59 -5.92 8.21 9.48
N ALA A 60 -5.38 8.81 10.55
CA ALA A 60 -6.15 9.74 11.40
C ALA A 60 -6.63 10.96 10.60
N GLU A 61 -5.85 11.37 9.60
CA GLU A 61 -6.10 12.44 8.64
C GLU A 61 -7.36 12.18 7.80
N LEU A 62 -7.74 10.92 7.60
CA LEU A 62 -8.92 10.52 6.82
C LEU A 62 -10.15 10.22 7.68
N LEU A 63 -10.10 10.43 9.00
CA LEU A 63 -11.26 10.20 9.88
C LEU A 63 -12.33 11.29 9.78
N SER A 64 -11.95 12.49 9.34
CA SER A 64 -12.89 13.60 9.16
C SER A 64 -12.32 14.66 8.23
N ARG A 65 -13.20 15.49 7.67
CA ARG A 65 -12.80 16.68 6.89
C ARG A 65 -11.93 17.63 7.70
N GLU A 66 -12.22 17.81 9.00
CA GLU A 66 -11.42 18.67 9.87
C GLU A 66 -10.00 18.12 10.06
N ALA A 67 -9.87 16.83 10.34
CA ALA A 67 -8.55 16.18 10.43
C ALA A 67 -7.76 16.30 9.12
N TRP A 68 -8.44 16.16 7.98
CA TRP A 68 -7.80 16.32 6.68
C TRP A 68 -7.27 17.73 6.43
N LEU A 69 -8.08 18.75 6.73
CA LEU A 69 -7.73 20.15 6.49
C LEU A 69 -6.68 20.68 7.48
N THR A 70 -6.56 20.06 8.65
CA THR A 70 -5.62 20.45 9.72
C THR A 70 -4.38 19.56 9.79
N ARG A 71 -4.26 18.57 8.89
CA ARG A 71 -3.09 17.68 8.85
C ARG A 71 -1.81 18.48 8.65
N ASP A 72 -0.71 17.96 9.20
CA ASP A 72 0.59 18.58 8.99
C ASP A 72 0.96 18.51 7.50
N THR A 73 1.30 19.67 6.94
CA THR A 73 1.69 19.81 5.54
C THR A 73 3.01 20.56 5.48
N ASN A 74 4.00 19.92 4.89
CA ASN A 74 5.25 20.57 4.54
C ASN A 74 5.19 21.02 3.07
N PRO A 75 5.14 22.35 2.80
CA PRO A 75 5.12 22.88 1.44
C PRO A 75 6.42 22.57 0.67
N HIS A 76 7.50 22.25 1.37
CA HIS A 76 8.79 21.85 0.78
C HIS A 76 8.91 20.33 0.62
N CYS A 77 7.90 19.55 0.99
CA CYS A 77 7.92 18.11 0.73
C CYS A 77 7.83 17.88 -0.78
N PRO A 78 8.83 17.22 -1.40
CA PRO A 78 8.84 16.99 -2.85
C PRO A 78 7.63 16.15 -3.30
N LEU A 79 7.15 15.26 -2.43
CA LEU A 79 5.99 14.39 -2.65
C LEU A 79 4.67 14.95 -2.09
N GLY A 80 4.61 16.24 -1.75
CA GLY A 80 3.33 16.87 -1.40
C GLY A 80 2.73 16.48 -0.04
N SER A 81 3.58 16.05 0.91
CA SER A 81 3.17 15.57 2.24
C SER A 81 2.22 14.36 2.15
N PRO A 82 2.72 13.21 1.68
CA PRO A 82 1.91 12.02 1.48
C PRO A 82 1.44 11.41 2.80
N VAL A 83 0.35 10.67 2.73
CA VAL A 83 -0.28 10.05 3.89
C VAL A 83 0.17 8.61 4.00
N SER A 84 0.69 8.20 5.15
CA SER A 84 0.99 6.79 5.36
C SER A 84 -0.31 6.01 5.54
N ILE A 85 -0.48 4.95 4.74
CA ILE A 85 -1.65 4.06 4.76
C ILE A 85 -1.30 2.63 5.19
N GLY A 86 0.00 2.30 5.22
CA GLY A 86 0.47 0.97 5.56
C GLY A 86 1.91 0.96 6.06
N THR A 87 2.26 -0.08 6.82
CA THR A 87 3.59 -0.24 7.41
C THR A 87 4.03 -1.70 7.33
N GLU A 88 5.29 -1.92 6.94
CA GLU A 88 5.97 -3.20 7.10
C GLU A 88 6.41 -3.41 8.56
N LEU A 89 6.08 -4.57 9.12
CA LEU A 89 6.30 -4.90 10.53
C LEU A 89 7.64 -5.61 10.79
N VAL A 90 8.26 -6.19 9.75
CA VAL A 90 9.39 -7.13 9.90
C VAL A 90 10.74 -6.50 9.53
N GLN A 91 10.83 -5.74 8.43
CA GLN A 91 12.11 -5.18 7.95
C GLN A 91 12.41 -3.75 8.46
N GLY A 92 11.64 -3.26 9.43
CA GLY A 92 11.61 -1.85 9.83
C GLY A 92 10.38 -1.15 9.25
N PRO A 93 10.01 0.05 9.73
CA PRO A 93 8.73 0.68 9.39
C PRO A 93 8.77 1.32 7.99
N ALA A 94 9.11 0.55 6.95
CA ALA A 94 8.86 0.90 5.57
C ALA A 94 7.38 1.24 5.42
N GLN A 95 7.09 2.45 4.94
CA GLN A 95 5.75 2.98 4.85
C GLN A 95 5.24 2.88 3.41
N ILE A 96 3.96 2.52 3.27
CA ILE A 96 3.22 2.61 2.02
C ILE A 96 2.43 3.92 2.08
N TYR A 97 2.57 4.72 1.04
CA TYR A 97 2.08 6.09 0.98
C TYR A 97 0.93 6.22 -0.01
N LEU A 98 0.02 7.13 0.31
CA LEU A 98 -1.04 7.65 -0.54
C LEU A 98 -0.72 9.08 -0.94
N ASP A 99 -0.71 9.36 -2.24
CA ASP A 99 -0.62 10.72 -2.78
C ASP A 99 -1.92 11.50 -2.46
N PRO A 100 -1.83 12.67 -1.81
CA PRO A 100 -3.02 13.40 -1.40
C PRO A 100 -3.74 14.12 -2.56
N PHE A 101 -3.12 14.24 -3.74
CA PHE A 101 -3.65 14.97 -4.90
C PHE A 101 -4.32 14.05 -5.92
N ASP A 102 -3.66 12.94 -6.28
CA ASP A 102 -4.17 12.03 -7.32
C ASP A 102 -4.61 10.66 -6.79
N GLY A 103 -4.33 10.35 -5.52
CA GLY A 103 -4.73 9.10 -4.88
C GLY A 103 -3.84 7.91 -5.20
N ARG A 104 -2.73 8.10 -5.92
CA ARG A 104 -1.79 7.01 -6.23
C ARG A 104 -1.20 6.41 -4.96
N VAL A 105 -0.97 5.10 -5.00
CA VAL A 105 -0.35 4.36 -3.90
C VAL A 105 1.04 3.91 -4.28
N TYR A 106 2.02 4.23 -3.44
CA TYR A 106 3.42 3.94 -3.72
C TYR A 106 4.24 3.64 -2.46
N TYR A 107 5.40 3.02 -2.68
CA TYR A 107 6.46 2.85 -1.68
C TYR A 107 7.67 3.68 -2.07
N ILE A 108 8.32 4.32 -1.09
CA ILE A 108 9.62 4.95 -1.28
C ILE A 108 10.60 4.45 -0.23
N GLU A 109 11.79 4.05 -0.67
CA GLU A 109 12.86 3.67 0.24
C GLU A 109 13.32 4.88 1.04
N SER A 110 13.50 4.70 2.35
CA SER A 110 13.79 5.80 3.27
C SER A 110 15.05 6.60 2.91
N ASP A 111 16.07 5.95 2.37
CA ASP A 111 17.31 6.60 1.93
C ASP A 111 17.07 7.51 0.70
N TYR A 112 16.25 7.07 -0.26
CA TYR A 112 15.85 7.90 -1.39
C TYR A 112 14.98 9.09 -0.96
N TYR A 113 14.11 8.90 0.03
CA TYR A 113 13.30 10.00 0.59
C TYR A 113 14.16 11.10 1.24
N VAL A 114 15.21 10.72 1.98
CA VAL A 114 16.15 11.68 2.59
C VAL A 114 16.94 12.44 1.51
N LEU A 115 17.37 11.75 0.46
CA LEU A 115 18.11 12.36 -0.65
C LEU A 115 17.24 13.36 -1.44
N LEU A 116 15.95 13.05 -1.62
CA LEU A 116 14.97 13.99 -2.18
C LEU A 116 14.84 15.26 -1.34
N TYR A 117 14.73 15.12 -0.02
CA TYR A 117 14.65 16.27 0.90
C TYR A 117 15.90 17.16 0.90
N LYS A 118 17.08 16.57 0.70
CA LYS A 118 18.35 17.31 0.67
C LYS A 118 18.60 18.02 -0.67
N GLY A 119 17.67 17.96 -1.62
CA GLY A 119 17.86 18.48 -2.98
C GLY A 119 19.05 17.82 -3.69
N SER A 120 19.38 16.58 -3.31
CA SER A 120 20.55 15.86 -3.84
C SER A 120 20.30 15.30 -5.24
N PHE A 121 19.04 15.21 -5.63
CA PHE A 121 18.59 15.00 -7.00
C PHE A 121 18.26 16.38 -7.57
N GLY A 122 18.94 16.81 -8.64
CA GLY A 122 18.54 18.04 -9.35
C GLY A 122 17.10 17.94 -9.87
N ASP A 123 16.51 19.05 -10.31
CA ASP A 123 15.10 19.13 -10.76
C ASP A 123 14.70 18.08 -11.82
N SER A 124 15.67 17.45 -12.49
CA SER A 124 15.50 16.42 -13.53
C SER A 124 15.73 14.97 -13.08
N GLN A 125 16.03 14.70 -11.81
CA GLN A 125 16.31 13.33 -11.30
C GLN A 125 15.18 12.72 -10.46
N LEU A 126 14.04 13.41 -10.38
CA LEU A 126 12.78 12.76 -10.00
C LEU A 126 12.28 11.78 -11.08
N GLU A 127 12.93 11.75 -12.23
CA GLU A 127 12.66 10.81 -13.32
C GLU A 127 13.37 9.47 -13.05
N ASP A 128 12.54 8.48 -12.75
CA ASP A 128 12.80 7.03 -12.78
C ASP A 128 13.57 6.40 -11.60
N GLY A 129 12.84 5.67 -10.75
CA GLY A 129 13.40 4.68 -9.82
C GLY A 129 13.44 5.05 -8.34
N LEU A 130 12.99 6.24 -7.94
CA LEU A 130 13.00 6.67 -6.53
C LEU A 130 11.82 6.14 -5.70
N TYR A 131 10.73 5.73 -6.35
CA TYR A 131 9.58 5.13 -5.69
C TYR A 131 8.99 4.03 -6.58
N VAL A 132 8.31 3.08 -5.94
CA VAL A 132 7.56 2.00 -6.60
C VAL A 132 6.08 2.35 -6.52
N GLU A 133 5.49 2.70 -7.65
CA GLU A 133 4.03 2.83 -7.75
C GLU A 133 3.41 1.44 -7.74
N TYR A 134 2.52 1.18 -6.78
CA TYR A 134 1.75 -0.05 -6.72
C TYR A 134 0.48 0.07 -7.55
N ALA A 135 -0.29 1.14 -7.33
CA ALA A 135 -1.61 1.27 -7.93
C ALA A 135 -1.96 2.74 -8.23
N PRO A 136 -2.81 2.98 -9.26
CA PRO A 136 -3.27 4.31 -9.60
C PRO A 136 -4.20 4.95 -8.57
N ASP A 137 -4.79 4.14 -7.69
CA ASP A 137 -5.72 4.57 -6.65
C ASP A 137 -5.77 3.56 -5.48
N LEU A 138 -6.33 3.98 -4.34
CA LEU A 138 -6.41 3.13 -3.14
C LEU A 138 -7.35 1.93 -3.30
N VAL A 139 -8.41 2.04 -4.11
CA VAL A 139 -9.37 0.94 -4.32
C VAL A 139 -8.70 -0.19 -5.08
N THR A 140 -8.00 0.13 -6.17
CA THR A 140 -7.18 -0.81 -6.96
C THR A 140 -6.08 -1.42 -6.11
N PHE A 141 -5.40 -0.61 -5.29
CA PHE A 141 -4.39 -1.11 -4.35
C PHE A 141 -4.98 -2.17 -3.39
N VAL A 142 -6.09 -1.85 -2.72
CA VAL A 142 -6.72 -2.77 -1.78
C VAL A 142 -7.19 -4.04 -2.49
N ASP A 143 -7.82 -3.91 -3.66
CA ASP A 143 -8.41 -5.05 -4.36
C ASP A 143 -7.37 -6.04 -4.88
N GLU A 144 -6.29 -5.54 -5.50
CA GLU A 144 -5.30 -6.36 -6.18
C GLU A 144 -4.11 -6.72 -5.30
N PHE A 145 -3.60 -5.76 -4.53
CA PHE A 145 -2.38 -5.93 -3.76
C PHE A 145 -2.66 -6.34 -2.32
N VAL A 146 -3.71 -5.84 -1.66
CA VAL A 146 -3.98 -6.23 -0.27
C VAL A 146 -4.82 -7.51 -0.20
N LEU A 147 -5.89 -7.58 -0.98
CA LEU A 147 -6.88 -8.67 -0.94
C LEU A 147 -6.80 -9.62 -2.14
N GLY A 148 -5.76 -9.46 -2.96
CA GLY A 148 -5.68 -10.07 -4.28
C GLY A 148 -4.38 -10.80 -4.56
N PRO A 149 -4.21 -11.26 -5.82
CA PRO A 149 -3.09 -12.10 -6.23
C PRO A 149 -1.74 -11.37 -6.23
N ARG A 150 -1.73 -10.04 -6.08
CA ARG A 150 -0.51 -9.22 -6.06
C ARG A 150 0.02 -8.95 -4.66
N TYR A 151 -0.65 -9.43 -3.60
CA TYR A 151 -0.09 -9.38 -2.23
C TYR A 151 1.34 -9.92 -2.12
N PRO A 152 1.73 -10.96 -2.89
CA PRO A 152 3.11 -11.37 -2.94
C PRO A 152 4.12 -10.28 -3.35
N GLU A 153 3.71 -9.33 -4.19
CA GLU A 153 4.58 -8.24 -4.62
C GLU A 153 4.82 -7.23 -3.48
N LEU A 154 3.86 -7.06 -2.56
CA LEU A 154 3.95 -6.11 -1.44
C LEU A 154 4.96 -6.53 -0.37
N ILE A 155 4.99 -7.81 -0.01
CA ILE A 155 5.91 -8.32 1.02
C ILE A 155 7.32 -8.60 0.47
N GLY A 156 7.56 -8.23 -0.80
CA GLY A 156 8.82 -8.38 -1.51
C GLY A 156 9.10 -9.83 -1.92
N ALA A 157 9.43 -10.03 -3.21
CA ALA A 157 9.97 -11.30 -3.73
C ALA A 157 11.28 -11.74 -3.02
N GLY A 158 11.91 -10.85 -2.24
CA GLY A 158 13.20 -11.04 -1.56
C GLY A 158 13.17 -11.75 -0.20
N SER A 159 12.00 -12.04 0.39
CA SER A 159 11.96 -12.89 1.59
C SER A 159 12.10 -14.36 1.19
N MET A 160 13.35 -14.82 1.14
CA MET A 160 13.71 -16.22 0.94
C MET A 160 12.86 -17.12 1.86
N THR A 161 12.03 -17.93 1.21
CA THR A 161 11.09 -18.94 1.75
C THR A 161 9.78 -18.41 2.33
N TRP A 162 8.92 -17.95 1.41
CA TRP A 162 7.45 -17.85 1.53
C TRP A 162 6.85 -19.00 2.33
N LEU A 163 7.40 -20.19 2.13
CA LEU A 163 6.96 -21.42 2.76
C LEU A 163 7.85 -21.79 3.96
N ASP A 164 7.22 -22.35 5.00
CA ASP A 164 7.92 -23.07 6.04
C ASP A 164 8.44 -24.43 5.52
N LYS A 165 9.16 -25.17 6.37
CA LYS A 165 9.67 -26.51 6.03
C LYS A 165 8.57 -27.54 5.70
N LYS A 166 7.30 -27.21 5.97
CA LYS A 166 6.12 -28.03 5.69
C LYS A 166 5.38 -27.58 4.43
N GLY A 167 5.92 -26.63 3.67
CA GLY A 167 5.29 -26.11 2.45
C GLY A 167 4.12 -25.16 2.71
N ARG A 168 3.99 -24.60 3.92
CA ARG A 168 2.90 -23.66 4.26
C ARG A 168 3.42 -22.23 4.25
N TYR A 169 2.61 -21.28 3.80
CA TYR A 169 3.01 -19.86 3.88
C TYR A 169 3.44 -19.47 5.29
N ARG A 170 4.48 -18.66 5.44
CA ARG A 170 4.92 -18.14 6.75
C ARG A 170 4.10 -16.93 7.16
N ASP A 171 3.79 -16.07 6.20
CA ASP A 171 2.95 -14.90 6.41
C ASP A 171 1.48 -15.31 6.66
N SER A 172 0.89 -14.77 7.73
CA SER A 172 -0.50 -15.06 8.10
C SER A 172 -1.51 -14.56 7.06
N TRP A 173 -1.24 -13.42 6.42
CA TRP A 173 -2.12 -12.87 5.40
C TRP A 173 -2.10 -13.74 4.13
N LEU A 174 -0.93 -14.20 3.68
CA LEU A 174 -0.82 -15.18 2.59
C LEU A 174 -1.53 -16.50 2.89
N ARG A 175 -1.45 -17.00 4.13
CA ARG A 175 -2.22 -18.20 4.52
C ARG A 175 -3.72 -17.95 4.33
N LEU A 176 -4.18 -16.80 4.79
CA LEU A 176 -5.59 -16.42 4.69
C LEU A 176 -6.03 -16.29 3.22
N LEU A 177 -5.30 -15.51 2.41
CA LEU A 177 -5.59 -15.35 0.98
C LEU A 177 -5.52 -16.69 0.23
N GLY A 178 -4.57 -17.56 0.58
CA GLY A 178 -4.44 -18.88 -0.01
C GLY A 178 -5.61 -19.80 0.34
N ALA A 179 -6.02 -19.84 1.60
CA ALA A 179 -7.18 -20.60 2.06
C ALA A 179 -8.51 -20.09 1.44
N ALA A 180 -8.63 -18.78 1.25
CA ALA A 180 -9.76 -18.14 0.58
C ALA A 180 -9.72 -18.26 -0.96
N GLY A 181 -8.66 -18.84 -1.54
CA GLY A 181 -8.52 -18.98 -2.99
C GLY A 181 -8.28 -17.66 -3.75
N LEU A 182 -7.77 -16.63 -3.08
CA LEU A 182 -7.58 -15.28 -3.65
C LEU A 182 -6.19 -15.03 -4.24
N LEU A 183 -5.21 -15.91 -3.98
CA LEU A 183 -3.83 -15.74 -4.46
C LEU A 183 -3.63 -16.01 -5.96
N GLY A 184 -4.66 -16.43 -6.70
CA GLY A 184 -4.51 -16.85 -8.09
C GLY A 184 -3.54 -18.03 -8.24
N ALA A 185 -3.08 -18.29 -9.47
CA ALA A 185 -1.97 -19.21 -9.68
C ALA A 185 -0.67 -18.58 -9.16
N PRO A 186 0.24 -19.33 -8.52
CA PRO A 186 1.51 -18.78 -8.09
C PRO A 186 2.24 -18.17 -9.30
N PRO A 187 2.77 -16.94 -9.18
CA PRO A 187 3.53 -16.33 -10.27
C PRO A 187 4.69 -17.24 -10.66
N THR A 188 4.75 -17.65 -11.93
CA THR A 188 5.92 -18.28 -12.52
C THR A 188 6.99 -17.21 -12.66
N PHE A 189 7.82 -17.04 -11.64
CA PHE A 189 9.03 -16.22 -11.72
C PHE A 189 10.08 -16.96 -12.58
N THR A 190 9.95 -16.86 -13.90
CA THR A 190 11.08 -17.09 -14.82
C THR A 190 11.91 -15.83 -14.84
N GLU A 191 12.83 -15.70 -13.87
CA GLU A 191 14.15 -15.04 -13.93
C GLU A 191 14.68 -14.88 -12.49
N PRO A 192 15.99 -15.07 -12.25
CA PRO A 192 16.58 -14.98 -10.91
C PRO A 192 16.50 -13.54 -10.37
N ALA A 193 16.38 -13.43 -9.04
CA ALA A 193 16.24 -12.19 -8.27
C ALA A 193 17.48 -11.25 -8.28
N GLU A 194 18.33 -11.32 -9.31
CA GLU A 194 19.38 -10.35 -9.57
C GLU A 194 18.91 -9.44 -10.70
N ARG A 195 18.51 -8.21 -10.34
CA ARG A 195 17.84 -7.18 -11.15
C ARG A 195 16.32 -7.27 -11.21
N LEU A 196 15.69 -6.81 -10.14
CA LEU A 196 14.60 -5.83 -10.31
C LEU A 196 15.20 -4.49 -10.75
N LEU A 197 15.86 -4.47 -11.91
CA LEU A 197 15.75 -3.32 -12.79
C LEU A 197 14.35 -3.48 -13.39
N LEU A 198 13.37 -2.95 -12.67
CA LEU A 198 11.98 -2.89 -13.09
C LEU A 198 11.92 -2.26 -14.49
N PRO A 199 10.97 -2.68 -15.36
CA PRO A 199 10.70 -1.94 -16.59
C PRO A 199 10.46 -0.47 -16.24
N GLY A 200 11.11 0.43 -16.98
CA GLY A 200 11.17 1.86 -16.66
C GLY A 200 9.79 2.44 -16.32
N PRO A 201 9.66 3.19 -15.21
CA PRO A 201 8.39 3.79 -14.82
C PRO A 201 7.96 4.86 -15.82
N THR A 202 6.66 5.14 -15.85
CA THR A 202 6.12 6.26 -16.64
C THR A 202 6.40 7.55 -15.87
N ALA A 203 7.07 8.52 -16.50
CA ALA A 203 7.50 9.76 -15.86
C ALA A 203 6.34 10.48 -15.14
N TYR A 204 6.49 10.69 -13.83
CA TYR A 204 5.64 11.59 -13.04
C TYR A 204 6.05 13.02 -13.32
N ARG A 205 5.34 13.68 -14.23
CA ARG A 205 5.52 15.10 -14.50
C ARG A 205 4.54 15.89 -13.62
N ARG A 206 5.05 16.51 -12.55
CA ARG A 206 4.26 17.46 -11.77
C ARG A 206 3.91 18.66 -12.66
N HIS A 207 2.62 18.94 -12.85
CA HIS A 207 2.18 20.26 -13.29
C HIS A 207 2.39 21.22 -12.12
N LEU A 208 3.62 21.70 -11.96
CA LEU A 208 3.90 22.90 -11.18
C LEU A 208 3.28 24.08 -11.93
N THR A 209 1.99 24.33 -11.73
CA THR A 209 1.45 25.65 -11.99
C THR A 209 1.92 26.54 -10.85
N THR A 210 3.02 27.25 -11.08
CA THR A 210 3.34 28.47 -10.34
C THR A 210 2.19 29.45 -10.51
N PRO A 211 1.55 29.94 -9.44
CA PRO A 211 0.86 31.22 -9.51
C PRO A 211 1.94 32.31 -9.43
N ASP A 212 2.23 32.92 -10.58
CA ASP A 212 2.32 34.38 -10.79
C ASP A 212 2.75 34.69 -12.24
#